data_AF-A0A1G7SV20-F1
#
_entry.id   AF-A0A1G7SV20-F1
#
_cell.length_a   1.000
_cell.length_b   1.000
_cell.length_c   1.000
_cell.angle_alpha   90.00
_cell.angle_beta   90.00
_cell.angle_gamma   90.00
#
_symmetry.space_group_name_H-M   'P 1'
#
loop_
_entity.id
_entity.type
_entity.pdbx_description
1 polymer ?
#
loop_
_entity_poly.entity_id
_entity_poly.type
_entity_poly.pdbx_seq_one_letter_code
_entity_poly.pdbx_strand_id
1 'polypeptide(L)'
;MDELFKGVADPVRREILSLLRLQPLNVNQINEHFGDISRQAVSKHLQLLEESGWIKIYQAGRERYGYLNKTAFYSLKEWLDAYLQWGEQSVENDHGVFLEWTAYEKGAPLTHPVMLQAMLSKDKEFDGLFYNAVRTTGIFCKPSCSANPRPDNVTFYLTREEALKNGYRACKRCKP
;
A
#
# COMPACT_ATOMS: atom_id res chain seq x y z
N MET A 1 -5.54 -15.15 -12.54
CA MET A 1 -4.72 -14.09 -11.93
C MET A 1 -3.23 -14.35 -12.12
N ASP A 2 -2.73 -15.55 -11.82
CA ASP A 2 -1.30 -15.89 -11.97
C ASP A 2 -0.73 -15.60 -13.36
N GLU A 3 -1.45 -15.98 -14.43
CA GLU A 3 -1.01 -15.70 -15.80
C GLU A 3 -0.98 -14.19 -16.11
N LEU A 4 -1.92 -13.41 -15.58
CA LEU A 4 -1.90 -11.94 -15.70
C LEU A 4 -0.64 -11.38 -15.02
N PHE A 5 -0.33 -11.81 -13.79
CA PHE A 5 0.86 -11.32 -13.09
C PHE A 5 2.15 -11.70 -13.79
N LYS A 6 2.27 -12.93 -14.31
CA LYS A 6 3.42 -13.34 -15.15
C LYS A 6 3.58 -12.42 -16.35
N GLY A 7 2.48 -12.03 -17.00
CA GLY A 7 2.45 -11.09 -18.11
C GLY A 7 3.06 -9.72 -17.78
N VAL A 8 2.82 -9.17 -16.59
CA VAL A 8 3.32 -7.83 -16.19
C VAL A 8 4.51 -7.82 -15.24
N ALA A 9 5.08 -8.98 -14.89
CA ALA A 9 6.22 -9.07 -13.97
C ALA A 9 7.52 -8.43 -14.52
N ASP A 10 7.64 -8.31 -15.83
CA ASP A 10 8.83 -7.81 -16.53
C ASP A 10 8.68 -6.33 -16.96
N PRO A 11 9.73 -5.50 -16.80
CA PRO A 11 9.68 -4.08 -17.13
C PRO A 11 9.44 -3.82 -18.63
N VAL A 12 10.01 -4.61 -19.53
CA VAL A 12 9.84 -4.43 -20.99
C VAL A 12 8.39 -4.67 -21.37
N ARG A 13 7.75 -5.69 -20.78
CA ARG A 13 6.32 -5.95 -21.01
C ARG A 13 5.44 -4.80 -20.50
N ARG A 14 5.75 -4.24 -19.32
CA ARG A 14 5.03 -3.05 -18.81
C ARG A 14 5.23 -1.83 -19.71
N GLU A 15 6.39 -1.68 -20.32
CA GLU A 15 6.66 -0.61 -21.28
C GLU A 15 5.89 -0.80 -22.59
N ILE A 16 5.82 -2.02 -23.13
CA ILE A 16 4.96 -2.36 -24.28
C ILE A 16 3.50 -2.00 -23.99
N LEU A 17 2.97 -2.35 -22.82
CA LEU A 17 1.61 -1.97 -22.44
C LEU A 17 1.45 -0.45 -22.35
N SER A 18 2.48 0.27 -21.92
CA SER A 18 2.47 1.73 -21.85
C SER A 18 2.42 2.37 -23.24
N LEU A 19 3.13 1.81 -24.22
CA LEU A 19 3.06 2.22 -25.63
C LEU A 19 1.66 1.98 -26.21
N LEU A 20 1.15 0.76 -26.04
CA LEU A 20 -0.15 0.34 -26.57
C LEU A 20 -1.36 1.01 -25.89
N ARG A 21 -1.15 1.63 -24.73
CA ARG A 21 -2.16 2.43 -24.02
C ARG A 21 -2.59 3.65 -24.85
N LEU A 22 -1.70 4.21 -25.65
CA LEU A 22 -1.98 5.39 -26.45
C LEU A 22 -2.74 5.04 -27.74
N GLN A 23 -2.31 3.97 -28.42
CA GLN A 23 -2.92 3.49 -29.67
C GLN A 23 -2.43 2.08 -30.02
N PRO A 24 -3.13 1.34 -30.89
CA PRO A 24 -2.60 0.14 -31.52
C PRO A 24 -1.32 0.46 -32.31
N LEU A 25 -0.30 -0.38 -32.19
CA LEU A 25 0.96 -0.23 -32.92
C LEU A 25 1.29 -1.52 -33.66
N ASN A 26 1.88 -1.40 -34.84
CA ASN A 26 2.40 -2.56 -35.53
C ASN A 26 3.67 -3.09 -34.87
N VAL A 27 3.98 -4.37 -35.08
CA VAL A 27 5.14 -5.02 -34.46
C VAL A 27 6.46 -4.30 -34.79
N ASN A 28 6.63 -3.72 -35.98
CA ASN A 28 7.85 -2.99 -36.33
C ASN A 28 8.00 -1.71 -35.51
N GLN A 29 6.92 -0.92 -35.38
CA GLN A 29 6.89 0.30 -34.55
C GLN A 29 7.20 -0.01 -33.08
N ILE A 30 6.68 -1.11 -32.54
CA ILE A 30 7.01 -1.54 -31.18
C ILE A 30 8.50 -1.88 -31.07
N ASN A 31 9.06 -2.60 -32.05
CA ASN A 31 10.48 -2.96 -32.06
C ASN A 31 11.41 -1.75 -32.13
N GLU A 32 11.04 -0.70 -32.88
CA GLU A 32 11.83 0.53 -33.01
C GLU A 32 12.00 1.27 -31.68
N HIS A 33 11.08 1.10 -30.73
CA HIS A 33 11.18 1.68 -29.39
C HIS A 33 12.25 1.00 -28.52
N PHE A 34 12.61 -0.25 -28.81
CA PHE A 34 13.56 -1.03 -28.01
C PHE A 34 14.91 -1.22 -28.71
N GLY A 35 15.63 -0.12 -28.93
CA GLY A 35 16.92 -0.13 -29.66
C GLY A 35 17.99 -1.06 -29.08
N ASP A 36 17.98 -1.30 -27.77
CA ASP A 36 18.94 -2.15 -27.08
C ASP A 36 18.52 -3.63 -26.98
N ILE A 37 17.32 -3.97 -27.49
CA ILE A 37 16.75 -5.32 -27.39
C ILE A 37 16.58 -5.92 -28.79
N SER A 38 16.90 -7.21 -28.93
CA SER A 38 16.72 -7.88 -30.21
C SER A 38 15.22 -8.01 -30.58
N ARG A 39 14.93 -7.98 -31.88
CA ARG A 39 13.55 -8.13 -32.36
C ARG A 39 12.91 -9.45 -31.93
N GLN A 40 13.71 -10.50 -31.80
CA GLN A 40 13.26 -11.81 -31.32
C GLN A 40 12.87 -11.76 -29.85
N ALA A 41 13.59 -10.99 -29.01
CA ALA A 41 13.23 -10.82 -27.61
C ALA A 41 11.94 -10.00 -27.45
N VAL A 42 11.77 -8.90 -28.19
CA VAL A 42 10.50 -8.14 -28.22
C VAL A 42 9.34 -9.04 -28.69
N SER A 43 9.56 -9.86 -29.71
CA SER A 43 8.53 -10.81 -30.20
C SER A 43 8.11 -11.81 -29.13
N LYS A 44 9.06 -12.34 -28.34
CA LYS A 44 8.74 -13.21 -27.20
C LYS A 44 7.94 -12.48 -26.12
N HIS A 45 8.24 -11.21 -25.85
CA HIS A 45 7.46 -10.40 -24.92
C HIS A 45 6.02 -10.18 -25.40
N LEU A 46 5.83 -9.88 -26.69
CA LEU A 46 4.51 -9.76 -27.29
C LEU A 46 3.71 -11.06 -27.23
N GLN A 47 4.35 -12.20 -27.53
CA GLN A 47 3.73 -13.51 -27.42
C GLN A 47 3.26 -13.77 -25.98
N LEU A 48 4.12 -13.55 -24.99
CA LEU A 48 3.75 -13.77 -23.59
C LEU A 48 2.64 -12.81 -23.13
N LEU A 49 2.64 -11.56 -23.59
CA LEU A 49 1.57 -10.59 -23.31
C LEU A 49 0.24 -11.01 -23.94
N GLU A 50 0.26 -11.62 -25.13
CA GLU A 50 -0.93 -12.14 -25.79
C GLU A 50 -1.45 -13.41 -25.08
N GLU A 51 -0.55 -14.35 -24.76
CA GLU A 51 -0.88 -15.60 -24.04
C GLU A 51 -1.42 -15.34 -22.63
N SER A 52 -0.86 -14.35 -21.92
CA SER A 52 -1.38 -13.90 -20.62
C SER A 52 -2.63 -13.03 -20.73
N GLY A 53 -3.04 -12.66 -21.95
CA GLY A 53 -4.27 -11.95 -22.22
C GLY A 53 -4.22 -10.44 -22.03
N TRP A 54 -3.05 -9.82 -21.84
CA TRP A 54 -2.92 -8.36 -21.71
C TRP A 54 -3.11 -7.61 -23.02
N ILE A 55 -2.70 -8.24 -24.12
CA ILE A 55 -2.86 -7.69 -25.46
C ILE A 55 -3.61 -8.68 -26.34
N LYS A 56 -4.09 -8.19 -27.48
CA LYS A 56 -4.53 -8.99 -28.62
C LYS A 56 -3.76 -8.53 -29.84
N ILE A 57 -3.53 -9.43 -30.79
CA ILE A 57 -2.91 -9.10 -32.07
C ILE A 57 -3.92 -9.34 -33.19
N TYR A 58 -4.05 -8.38 -34.11
CA TYR A 58 -4.77 -8.57 -35.37
C TYR A 58 -3.84 -8.37 -36.57
N GLN A 59 -4.20 -8.99 -37.69
CA GLN A 59 -3.49 -8.87 -38.96
C GLN A 59 -4.18 -7.80 -39.83
N ALA A 60 -3.40 -6.86 -40.38
CA ALA A 60 -3.86 -5.91 -41.39
C ALA A 60 -2.85 -5.89 -42.54
N GLY A 61 -3.20 -6.53 -43.65
CA GLY A 61 -2.26 -6.76 -44.74
C GLY A 61 -1.07 -7.62 -44.30
N ARG A 62 0.16 -7.15 -44.56
CA ARG A 62 1.40 -7.84 -44.16
C ARG A 62 1.83 -7.53 -42.73
N GLU A 63 1.15 -6.61 -42.06
CA GLU A 63 1.51 -6.15 -40.73
C GLU A 63 0.63 -6.77 -39.65
N ARG A 64 1.22 -6.91 -38.46
CA ARG A 64 0.55 -7.37 -37.24
C ARG A 64 0.49 -6.21 -36.27
N TYR A 65 -0.69 -5.94 -35.72
CA TYR A 65 -0.96 -4.84 -34.80
C TYR A 65 -1.33 -5.37 -33.44
N GLY A 66 -0.58 -4.97 -32.42
CA GLY A 66 -0.91 -5.22 -31.01
C GLY A 66 -1.83 -4.13 -30.47
N TYR A 67 -2.76 -4.49 -29.59
CA TYR A 67 -3.60 -3.54 -28.86
C TYR A 67 -3.96 -4.09 -27.48
N LEU A 68 -4.26 -3.22 -26.52
CA LEU A 68 -4.62 -3.63 -25.17
C LEU A 68 -5.94 -4.42 -25.14
N ASN A 69 -5.94 -5.54 -24.42
CA ASN A 69 -7.15 -6.28 -24.11
C ASN A 69 -7.79 -5.73 -22.82
N LYS A 70 -8.80 -4.87 -22.96
CA LYS A 70 -9.47 -4.23 -21.81
C LYS A 70 -9.97 -5.21 -20.76
N THR A 71 -10.42 -6.40 -21.16
CA THR A 71 -10.91 -7.44 -20.24
C THR A 71 -9.88 -7.81 -19.17
N ALA A 72 -8.60 -7.91 -19.52
CA ALA A 72 -7.54 -8.22 -18.55
C ALA A 72 -7.38 -7.12 -17.49
N PHE A 73 -7.49 -5.85 -17.89
CA PHE A 73 -7.42 -4.72 -16.97
C PHE A 73 -8.64 -4.67 -16.03
N TYR A 74 -9.84 -4.99 -16.52
CA TYR A 74 -11.02 -5.09 -15.67
C TYR A 74 -10.90 -6.24 -14.66
N SER A 75 -10.43 -7.42 -15.07
CA SER A 75 -10.19 -8.53 -14.14
C SER A 75 -9.13 -8.18 -13.08
N LEU A 76 -8.05 -7.47 -13.45
CA LEU A 76 -7.08 -6.98 -12.48
C LEU A 76 -7.73 -5.96 -11.53
N LYS A 77 -8.55 -5.04 -12.05
CA LYS A 77 -9.25 -4.04 -11.23
C LYS A 77 -10.19 -4.69 -10.23
N GLU A 78 -11.03 -5.64 -10.65
CA GLU A 78 -11.95 -6.37 -9.77
C GLU A 78 -11.20 -7.06 -8.63
N TRP A 79 -10.06 -7.69 -8.94
CA TRP A 79 -9.22 -8.29 -7.92
C TRP A 79 -8.61 -7.25 -6.97
N LEU A 80 -8.10 -6.11 -7.49
CA LEU A 80 -7.57 -5.02 -6.67
C LEU A 80 -8.66 -4.39 -5.79
N ASP A 81 -9.86 -4.22 -6.32
CA ASP A 81 -11.00 -3.64 -5.61
C ASP A 81 -11.33 -4.45 -4.34
N ALA A 82 -11.14 -5.77 -4.34
CA ALA A 82 -11.31 -6.59 -3.13
C ALA A 82 -10.36 -6.19 -1.98
N TYR A 83 -9.15 -5.70 -2.30
CA TYR A 83 -8.19 -5.21 -1.32
C TYR A 83 -8.36 -3.72 -1.02
N LEU A 84 -8.93 -2.94 -1.93
CA LEU A 84 -9.17 -1.50 -1.73
C LEU A 84 -10.50 -1.23 -1.00
N GLN A 85 -11.50 -2.09 -1.17
CA GLN A 85 -12.76 -2.09 -0.41
C GLN A 85 -12.61 -2.75 0.97
N TRP A 86 -11.38 -3.16 1.31
CA TRP A 86 -11.02 -3.83 2.56
C TRP A 86 -11.25 -2.96 3.82
N GLY A 87 -11.37 -1.63 3.65
CA GLY A 87 -11.52 -0.65 4.73
C GLY A 87 -12.80 -0.75 5.56
N GLU A 88 -13.81 -1.54 5.18
CA GLU A 88 -15.04 -1.70 5.98
C GLU A 88 -15.01 -2.90 6.96
N GLN A 89 -14.15 -3.90 6.74
CA GLN A 89 -14.18 -5.15 7.54
C GLN A 89 -12.83 -5.54 8.18
N SER A 90 -11.76 -4.77 7.97
CA SER A 90 -10.39 -5.19 8.34
C SER A 90 -9.54 -4.10 8.97
N VAL A 91 -10.13 -3.31 9.86
CA VAL A 91 -9.44 -2.30 10.67
C VAL A 91 -8.24 -2.82 11.51
N GLU A 92 -7.82 -4.07 11.33
CA GLU A 92 -6.84 -4.78 12.16
C GLU A 92 -5.52 -5.16 11.47
N ASN A 93 -5.38 -5.08 10.13
CA ASN A 93 -4.16 -5.56 9.45
C ASN A 93 -3.25 -4.45 8.87
N ASP A 94 -3.70 -3.21 8.91
CA ASP A 94 -2.92 -2.02 8.53
C ASP A 94 -2.20 -1.38 9.73
N HIS A 95 -2.27 -2.02 10.91
CA HIS A 95 -1.79 -1.53 12.21
C HIS A 95 -2.25 -0.10 12.55
N GLY A 96 -3.32 0.41 11.93
CA GLY A 96 -3.76 1.81 12.08
C GLY A 96 -2.81 2.84 11.47
N VAL A 97 -1.91 2.44 10.56
CA VAL A 97 -0.88 3.32 9.96
C VAL A 97 -1.34 3.93 8.63
N PHE A 98 -2.50 3.52 8.10
CA PHE A 98 -3.15 4.14 6.95
C PHE A 98 -4.17 5.21 7.35
N LEU A 99 -3.85 6.03 8.36
CA LEU A 99 -4.37 7.38 8.34
C LEU A 99 -3.71 8.06 7.12
N GLU A 100 -4.49 8.65 6.22
CA GLU A 100 -3.91 9.64 5.29
C GLU A 100 -3.02 10.55 6.13
N TRP A 101 -1.79 10.81 5.68
CA TRP A 101 -0.71 11.50 6.43
C TRP A 101 -1.12 12.88 7.02
N THR A 102 -2.34 13.34 6.73
CA THR A 102 -2.96 14.61 7.11
C THR A 102 -4.17 14.49 8.04
N ALA A 103 -4.58 13.30 8.50
CA ALA A 103 -5.91 13.12 9.11
C ALA A 103 -6.09 13.64 10.55
N TYR A 104 -5.02 14.00 11.28
CA TYR A 104 -5.17 14.70 12.56
C TYR A 104 -5.09 16.21 12.32
N GLU A 105 -6.24 16.86 12.21
CA GLU A 105 -6.32 18.30 12.39
C GLU A 105 -6.24 18.62 13.88
N LYS A 106 -5.33 19.52 14.27
CA LYS A 106 -5.15 19.93 15.66
C LYS A 106 -6.48 20.42 16.24
N GLY A 107 -7.02 19.68 17.22
CA GLY A 107 -8.33 19.94 17.83
C GLY A 107 -9.42 18.93 17.47
N ALA A 108 -9.19 18.02 16.51
CA ALA A 108 -10.06 16.88 16.27
C ALA A 108 -9.98 15.85 17.44
N PRO A 109 -11.02 15.00 17.62
CA PRO A 109 -11.00 13.95 18.64
C PRO A 109 -9.85 12.96 18.45
N LEU A 110 -9.18 12.59 19.54
CA LEU A 110 -8.14 11.55 19.54
C LEU A 110 -8.79 10.17 19.49
N THR A 111 -8.87 9.59 18.29
CA THR A 111 -9.33 8.22 18.10
C THR A 111 -8.22 7.21 18.38
N HIS A 112 -8.58 5.95 18.60
CA HIS A 112 -7.59 4.89 18.83
C HIS A 112 -6.55 4.78 17.69
N PRO A 113 -6.92 4.81 16.38
CA PRO A 113 -5.94 4.80 15.29
C PRO A 113 -4.94 5.96 15.36
N VAL A 114 -5.40 7.18 15.68
CA VAL A 114 -4.52 8.35 15.82
C VAL A 114 -3.52 8.17 16.96
N MET A 115 -3.99 7.72 18.12
CA MET A 115 -3.11 7.47 19.28
C MET A 115 -2.12 6.33 19.02
N LEU A 116 -2.56 5.27 18.34
CA LEU A 116 -1.71 4.15 17.95
C LEU A 116 -0.62 4.61 16.98
N GLN A 117 -0.98 5.36 15.94
CA GLN A 117 -0.04 5.91 14.97
C GLN A 117 0.99 6.81 15.65
N ALA A 118 0.55 7.75 16.50
CA ALA A 118 1.45 8.65 17.24
C ALA A 118 2.40 7.91 18.18
N MET A 119 1.96 6.81 18.82
CA MET A 119 2.83 5.95 19.62
C MET A 119 3.88 5.24 18.75
N LEU A 120 3.46 4.64 17.62
CA LEU A 120 4.35 3.90 16.72
C LEU A 120 5.41 4.81 16.08
N SER A 121 5.01 6.01 15.67
CA SER A 121 5.92 7.03 15.11
C SER A 121 6.73 7.79 16.17
N LYS A 122 6.37 7.64 17.46
CA LYS A 122 6.94 8.39 18.60
C LYS A 122 6.84 9.90 18.41
N ASP A 123 5.68 10.34 17.94
CA ASP A 123 5.42 11.73 17.63
C ASP A 123 5.37 12.57 18.92
N LYS A 124 6.23 13.60 18.98
CA LYS A 124 6.33 14.52 20.11
C LYS A 124 5.20 15.53 20.15
N GLU A 125 4.53 15.80 19.03
CA GLU A 125 3.43 16.77 18.99
C GLU A 125 2.22 16.28 19.81
N PHE A 126 2.12 14.96 20.01
CA PHE A 126 1.08 14.34 20.81
C PHE A 126 1.43 14.19 22.30
N ASP A 127 2.64 14.56 22.71
CA ASP A 127 3.03 14.49 24.12
C ASP A 127 2.13 15.41 24.97
N GLY A 128 1.47 14.81 25.96
CA GLY A 128 0.54 15.51 26.84
C GLY A 128 -0.91 15.52 26.34
N LEU A 129 -1.16 15.05 25.12
CA LEU A 129 -2.52 14.85 24.59
C LEU A 129 -3.12 13.50 25.02
N PHE A 130 -2.28 12.48 25.17
CA PHE A 130 -2.63 11.17 25.71
C PHE A 130 -1.39 10.44 26.26
N TYR A 131 -1.60 9.26 26.83
CA TYR A 131 -0.57 8.42 27.43
C TYR A 131 -0.73 6.94 27.05
N ASN A 132 0.39 6.27 26.76
CA ASN A 132 0.43 4.84 26.45
C ASN A 132 0.53 4.04 27.75
N ALA A 133 -0.49 3.27 28.11
CA ALA A 133 -0.49 2.39 29.28
C ALA A 133 -0.24 0.93 28.86
N VAL A 134 0.90 0.37 29.25
CA VAL A 134 1.37 -0.95 28.82
C VAL A 134 0.97 -2.01 29.84
N ARG A 135 -0.05 -2.81 29.52
CA ARG A 135 -0.68 -3.82 30.38
C ARG A 135 0.32 -4.79 30.99
N THR A 136 1.28 -5.28 30.21
CA THR A 136 2.27 -6.27 30.65
C THR A 136 3.27 -5.75 31.69
N THR A 137 3.51 -4.44 31.73
CA THR A 137 4.49 -3.83 32.65
C THR A 137 3.84 -3.00 33.76
N GLY A 138 2.54 -2.69 33.62
CA GLY A 138 1.84 -1.76 34.50
C GLY A 138 2.40 -0.33 34.44
N ILE A 139 3.07 0.06 33.35
CA ILE A 139 3.69 1.38 33.19
C ILE A 139 2.90 2.20 32.17
N PHE A 140 2.63 3.47 32.47
CA PHE A 140 2.22 4.44 31.46
C PHE A 140 3.34 5.41 31.08
N CYS A 141 3.38 5.85 29.82
CA CYS A 141 4.41 6.74 29.28
C CYS A 141 3.84 7.72 28.24
N LYS A 142 4.66 8.69 27.83
CA LYS A 142 4.31 9.62 26.74
C LYS A 142 4.30 8.90 25.38
N PRO A 143 3.53 9.38 24.39
CA PRO A 143 3.56 8.91 23.00
C PRO A 143 4.97 8.85 22.42
N SER A 144 5.79 9.88 22.66
CA SER A 144 7.18 9.96 22.16
C SER A 144 8.20 9.10 22.91
N CYS A 145 7.76 8.34 23.93
CA CYS A 145 8.68 7.56 24.76
C CYS A 145 9.43 6.51 23.93
N SER A 146 10.72 6.34 24.19
CA SER A 146 11.53 5.26 23.60
C SER A 146 11.05 3.82 23.90
N ALA A 147 10.06 3.63 24.78
CA ALA A 147 9.45 2.34 25.03
C ALA A 147 8.79 1.81 23.74
N ASN A 148 8.92 0.51 23.46
CA ASN A 148 8.39 -0.10 22.25
C ASN A 148 7.47 -1.29 22.60
N PRO A 149 6.32 -1.03 23.23
CA PRO A 149 5.37 -2.09 23.58
C PRO A 149 4.68 -2.67 22.33
N ARG A 150 4.21 -3.92 22.42
CA ARG A 150 3.30 -4.47 21.40
C ARG A 150 1.95 -3.74 21.48
N PRO A 151 1.37 -3.27 20.35
CA PRO A 151 0.09 -2.57 20.33
C PRO A 151 -1.03 -3.26 21.12
N ASP A 152 -1.17 -4.58 20.99
CA ASP A 152 -2.21 -5.37 21.68
C ASP A 152 -2.13 -5.30 23.21
N ASN A 153 -0.96 -4.92 23.74
CA ASN A 153 -0.73 -4.76 25.18
C ASN A 153 -0.85 -3.30 25.63
N VAL A 154 -1.26 -2.38 24.76
CA VAL A 154 -1.38 -0.95 25.08
C VAL A 154 -2.85 -0.57 25.18
N THR A 155 -3.14 0.26 26.15
CA THR A 155 -4.40 1.02 26.24
C THR A 155 -4.03 2.49 26.37
N PHE A 156 -4.81 3.38 25.77
CA PHE A 156 -4.55 4.81 25.82
C PHE A 156 -5.44 5.49 26.85
N TYR A 157 -4.88 6.46 27.57
CA TYR A 157 -5.61 7.35 28.47
C TYR A 157 -5.34 8.79 28.11
N LEU A 158 -6.35 9.66 28.18
CA LEU A 158 -6.21 11.08 27.82
C LEU A 158 -5.51 11.88 28.93
N THR A 159 -5.57 11.39 30.17
CA THR A 159 -4.98 12.07 31.34
C THR A 159 -4.09 11.14 32.16
N ARG A 160 -3.14 11.73 32.88
CA ARG A 160 -2.24 10.99 33.79
C ARG A 160 -3.04 10.38 34.95
N GLU A 161 -3.99 11.14 35.46
CA GLU A 161 -4.85 10.81 36.60
C GLU A 161 -5.68 9.57 36.29
N GLU A 162 -6.19 9.45 35.07
CA GLU A 162 -6.91 8.28 34.61
C GLU A 162 -6.01 7.03 34.55
N ALA A 163 -4.81 7.15 34.01
CA ALA A 163 -3.85 6.04 34.00
C ALA A 163 -3.48 5.58 35.42
N LEU A 164 -3.26 6.53 36.34
CA LEU A 164 -2.97 6.24 37.76
C LEU A 164 -4.14 5.55 38.45
N LYS A 165 -5.38 6.06 38.24
CA LYS A 165 -6.61 5.48 38.80
C LYS A 165 -6.84 4.04 38.32
N ASN A 166 -6.39 3.72 37.10
CA ASN A 166 -6.44 2.38 36.52
C ASN A 166 -5.24 1.50 36.91
N GLY A 167 -4.42 1.91 37.88
CA GLY A 167 -3.36 1.08 38.47
C GLY A 167 -2.02 1.10 37.73
N TYR A 168 -1.84 1.97 36.74
CA TYR A 168 -0.55 2.12 36.06
C TYR A 168 0.37 3.08 36.80
N ARG A 169 1.67 2.79 36.82
CA ARG A 169 2.70 3.69 37.37
C ARG A 169 3.38 4.51 36.28
N ALA A 170 3.79 5.73 36.61
CA ALA A 170 4.50 6.60 35.69
C ALA A 170 5.84 5.99 35.24
N CYS A 171 6.16 6.12 33.95
CA CYS A 171 7.43 5.70 33.40
C CYS A 171 8.59 6.52 33.97
N LYS A 172 9.57 5.84 34.55
CA LYS A 172 10.77 6.48 35.13
C LYS A 172 11.67 7.13 34.08
N ARG A 173 11.55 6.74 32.80
CA ARG A 173 12.37 7.24 31.70
C ARG A 173 11.84 8.56 31.14
N CYS A 174 10.63 8.56 30.59
CA CYS A 174 10.06 9.77 29.99
C CYS A 174 9.43 10.73 31.00
N LYS A 175 9.25 10.29 32.26
CA LYS A 175 8.63 11.05 33.34
C LYS A 175 7.36 11.75 32.83
N PRO A 176 6.40 10.93 32.35
CA PRO A 176 5.21 11.40 31.65
C PRO A 176 4.45 12.34 32.53
#